data_AF-A0A0G0PWA2-F1
#
_entry.id   AF-A0A0G0PWA2-F1
#
_cell.length_a   1.000
_cell.length_b   1.000
_cell.length_c   1.000
_cell.angle_alpha   90.00
_cell.angle_beta   90.00
_cell.angle_gamma   90.00
#
_symmetry.space_group_name_H-M   'P 1'
#
loop_
_entity.id
_entity.type
_entity.pdbx_description
1 polymer ?
#
loop_
_entity_poly.entity_id
_entity_poly.type
_entity_poly.pdbx_seq_one_letter_code
_entity_poly.pdbx_strand_id
1 'polypeptide(L)'
;KDNNLIWHLPKDLKFFKETTTGHYVIQGRKTFESCGKPLPNRTNVIITRDKNFKVDGCIVIHSLQEALDLVKNESEAFIIGGGNIYEQAMPFADRIYLTKIIDIFRIIN
;
A
#
# COMPACT_ATOMS: atom_id res chain seq x y z
N LYS A 1 6.49 3.95 14.62
CA LYS A 1 6.37 5.38 15.02
C LYS A 1 6.76 6.21 13.80
N ASP A 2 6.06 7.31 13.53
CA ASP A 2 6.33 8.24 12.41
C ASP A 2 6.06 7.72 10.99
N ASN A 3 5.02 6.90 10.80
CA ASN A 3 4.63 6.27 9.52
C ASN A 3 5.73 5.46 8.80
N ASN A 4 6.90 5.31 9.40
CA ASN A 4 7.96 4.45 8.91
C ASN A 4 7.71 2.99 9.31
N LEU A 5 8.08 2.07 8.43
CA LEU A 5 8.17 0.65 8.76
C LEU A 5 9.11 0.49 9.96
N ILE A 6 8.62 -0.15 11.03
CA ILE A 6 9.34 -0.32 12.30
C ILE A 6 10.56 -1.25 12.13
N TRP A 7 10.63 -1.98 11.03
CA TRP A 7 11.61 -3.04 10.77
C TRP A 7 12.07 -2.97 9.32
N HIS A 8 13.38 -3.11 9.11
CA HIS A 8 13.92 -3.42 7.79
C HIS A 8 14.07 -4.94 7.68
N LEU A 9 13.09 -5.60 7.08
CA LEU A 9 13.11 -7.05 6.86
C LEU A 9 13.30 -7.33 5.36
N PRO A 10 14.54 -7.55 4.88
CA PRO A 10 14.82 -7.67 3.45
C PRO A 10 14.04 -8.78 2.75
N LYS A 11 13.81 -9.90 3.46
CA LYS A 11 13.02 -11.03 2.92
C LYS A 11 11.56 -10.65 2.71
N ASP A 12 10.97 -9.90 3.64
CA ASP A 12 9.60 -9.41 3.53
C ASP A 12 9.47 -8.37 2.41
N LEU A 13 10.42 -7.44 2.31
CA LEU A 13 10.46 -6.48 1.21
C LEU A 13 10.65 -7.13 -0.16
N LYS A 14 11.46 -8.19 -0.24
CA LYS A 14 11.64 -8.99 -1.46
C LYS A 14 10.34 -9.68 -1.84
N PHE A 15 9.69 -10.36 -0.89
CA PHE A 15 8.39 -11.00 -1.10
C PHE A 15 7.34 -9.98 -1.55
N PHE A 16 7.21 -8.86 -0.85
CA PHE A 16 6.30 -7.77 -1.23
C PHE A 16 6.56 -7.30 -2.67
N LYS A 17 7.82 -7.08 -3.04
CA LYS A 17 8.19 -6.67 -4.40
C LYS A 17 7.79 -7.73 -5.43
N GLU A 18 8.14 -8.98 -5.22
CA GLU A 18 7.87 -10.07 -6.16
C GLU A 18 6.36 -10.26 -6.35
N THR A 19 5.61 -10.30 -5.25
CA THR A 19 4.15 -10.49 -5.25
C THR A 19 3.40 -9.34 -5.93
N THR A 20 3.86 -8.09 -5.76
CA THR A 20 3.13 -6.91 -6.28
C THR A 20 3.61 -6.43 -7.66
N THR A 21 4.73 -6.93 -8.18
CA THR A 21 5.28 -6.46 -9.46
C THR A 21 4.34 -6.76 -10.61
N GLY A 22 4.12 -5.78 -11.49
CA GLY A 22 3.22 -5.88 -12.65
C GLY A 22 1.76 -5.52 -12.35
N HIS A 23 1.40 -5.32 -11.08
CA HIS A 23 0.02 -5.07 -10.65
C HIS A 23 -0.23 -3.62 -10.25
N TYR A 24 -1.51 -3.30 -10.04
CA TYR A 24 -1.93 -2.10 -9.36
C TYR A 24 -1.62 -2.21 -7.87
N VAL A 25 -1.01 -1.17 -7.31
CA VAL A 25 -0.80 -1.02 -5.87
C VAL A 25 -1.52 0.22 -5.37
N ILE A 26 -2.51 0.00 -4.52
CA ILE A 26 -3.44 1.01 -4.01
C ILE A 26 -3.04 1.36 -2.58
N GLN A 27 -2.81 2.65 -2.33
CA GLN A 27 -2.35 3.14 -1.05
C GLN A 27 -2.91 4.50 -0.70
N GLY A 28 -2.87 4.85 0.59
CA GLY A 28 -3.19 6.19 1.06
C GLY A 28 -2.03 7.15 0.84
N ARG A 29 -2.34 8.45 0.69
CA ARG A 29 -1.32 9.52 0.51
C ARG A 29 -0.16 9.45 1.50
N LYS A 30 -0.44 9.25 2.79
CA LYS A 30 0.60 9.17 3.85
C LYS A 30 1.53 7.97 3.67
N THR A 31 1.02 6.84 3.20
CA THR A 31 1.83 5.65 2.90
C THR A 31 2.76 5.94 1.73
N PHE A 32 2.23 6.56 0.67
CA PHE A 32 3.04 6.99 -0.45
C PHE A 32 4.14 7.99 -0.04
N GLU A 33 3.80 9.01 0.77
CA GLU A 33 4.75 9.98 1.31
C GLU A 33 5.87 9.30 2.10
N SER A 34 5.56 8.27 2.89
CA SER A 34 6.56 7.46 3.61
C SER A 34 7.40 6.56 2.72
N CYS A 35 6.86 6.07 1.59
CA CYS A 35 7.64 5.35 0.58
C CYS A 35 8.58 6.30 -0.21
N GLY A 36 8.22 7.58 -0.32
CA GLY A 36 9.03 8.65 -0.91
C GLY A 36 9.04 8.69 -2.44
N LYS A 37 8.69 7.59 -3.14
CA LYS A 37 8.60 7.55 -4.60
C LYS A 37 7.65 6.44 -5.08
N PRO A 38 7.18 6.52 -6.34
CA PRO A 38 6.43 5.43 -6.96
C PRO A 38 7.23 4.12 -6.92
N LEU A 39 6.53 3.04 -6.60
CA LEU A 39 7.12 1.71 -6.59
C LEU A 39 7.38 1.26 -8.05
N PRO A 40 8.61 0.91 -8.42
CA PRO A 40 8.94 0.58 -9.81
C PRO A 40 8.20 -0.68 -10.27
N ASN A 41 7.91 -0.74 -11.58
CA ASN A 41 7.23 -1.85 -12.25
C ASN A 41 5.83 -2.15 -11.69
N ARG A 42 5.14 -1.12 -11.20
CA ARG A 42 3.78 -1.18 -10.63
C ARG A 42 2.99 0.04 -11.03
N THR A 43 1.69 -0.12 -11.21
CA THR A 43 0.77 1.02 -11.37
C THR A 43 0.43 1.54 -9.98
N ASN A 44 0.98 2.69 -9.62
CA ASN A 44 0.81 3.26 -8.27
C ASN A 44 -0.48 4.08 -8.22
N VAL A 45 -1.41 3.68 -7.36
CA VAL A 45 -2.69 4.36 -7.14
C VAL A 45 -2.72 4.95 -5.74
N ILE A 46 -2.94 6.27 -5.66
CA ILE A 46 -2.94 7.03 -4.41
C ILE A 46 -4.34 7.55 -4.12
N ILE A 47 -4.90 7.12 -2.99
CA ILE A 47 -6.15 7.64 -2.46
C ILE A 47 -5.85 8.84 -1.56
N THR A 48 -6.46 9.98 -1.88
CA THR A 48 -6.36 11.21 -1.09
C THR A 48 -7.63 12.05 -1.16
N ARG A 49 -7.99 12.68 -0.05
CA ARG A 49 -9.09 13.67 -0.02
C ARG A 49 -8.66 15.04 -0.54
N ASP A 50 -7.36 15.28 -0.64
CA ASP A 50 -6.81 16.52 -1.19
C ASP A 50 -6.92 16.51 -2.72
N LYS A 51 -7.87 17.29 -3.24
CA LYS A 51 -8.14 17.43 -4.68
C LYS A 51 -7.02 18.15 -5.44
N ASN A 52 -6.13 18.84 -4.73
CA ASN A 52 -5.02 19.58 -5.32
C ASN A 52 -3.70 18.78 -5.30
N PHE A 53 -3.70 17.61 -4.67
CA PHE A 53 -2.53 16.74 -4.62
C PHE A 53 -2.16 16.26 -6.02
N LYS A 54 -0.90 16.49 -6.41
CA LYS A 54 -0.34 16.09 -7.69
C LYS A 54 0.98 15.38 -7.47
N VAL A 55 1.20 14.30 -8.20
CA VAL A 55 2.48 13.59 -8.22
C VAL A 55 2.62 12.86 -9.54
N ASP A 56 3.82 12.91 -10.10
CA ASP A 56 4.11 12.28 -11.38
C ASP A 56 4.29 10.77 -11.23
N GLY A 57 3.87 10.04 -12.27
CA GLY A 57 4.02 8.57 -12.33
C GLY A 57 3.04 7.79 -11.45
N CYS A 58 2.03 8.43 -10.87
CA CYS A 58 0.95 7.77 -10.12
C CYS A 58 -0.42 8.20 -10.64
N ILE A 59 -1.41 7.35 -10.38
CA ILE A 59 -2.83 7.67 -10.53
C ILE A 59 -3.30 8.22 -9.18
N VAL A 60 -3.87 9.43 -9.17
CA VAL A 60 -4.46 10.03 -7.97
C VAL A 60 -5.98 9.93 -8.07
N ILE A 61 -6.60 9.38 -7.03
CA ILE A 61 -8.05 9.19 -6.89
C ILE A 61 -8.51 9.59 -5.50
N HIS A 62 -9.82 9.72 -5.31
CA HIS A 62 -10.38 10.42 -4.16
C HIS A 62 -11.31 9.60 -3.28
N SER A 63 -11.48 8.32 -3.59
CA SER A 63 -12.24 7.38 -2.77
C SER A 63 -11.75 5.94 -3.01
N LEU A 64 -12.06 5.03 -2.08
CA LEU A 64 -11.83 3.61 -2.29
C LEU A 64 -12.66 3.09 -3.47
N GLN A 65 -13.90 3.57 -3.63
CA GLN A 65 -14.77 3.12 -4.72
C GLN A 65 -14.16 3.42 -6.10
N GLU A 66 -13.60 4.62 -6.30
CA GLU A 66 -12.87 4.96 -7.53
C GLU A 66 -11.70 3.99 -7.79
N ALA A 67 -11.03 3.51 -6.73
CA ALA A 67 -9.96 2.53 -6.83
C ALA A 67 -10.47 1.16 -7.29
N LEU A 68 -11.58 0.71 -6.70
CA LEU A 68 -12.22 -0.56 -7.03
C LEU A 68 -12.75 -0.54 -8.47
N ASP A 69 -13.38 0.56 -8.88
CA ASP A 69 -13.88 0.74 -10.24
C ASP A 69 -12.75 0.76 -11.29
N LEU A 70 -11.60 1.35 -10.94
CA LEU A 70 -10.40 1.37 -11.79
C LEU A 70 -9.86 -0.03 -12.05
N VAL A 71 -9.86 -0.91 -11.03
CA VAL A 71 -9.27 -2.25 -11.11
C VAL A 71 -10.28 -3.38 -11.33
N LYS A 72 -11.56 -3.07 -11.57
CA LYS A 72 -12.64 -4.07 -11.66
C LYS A 72 -12.45 -5.14 -12.74
N ASN A 73 -11.65 -4.87 -13.76
CA ASN A 73 -11.35 -5.79 -14.86
C ASN A 73 -9.95 -6.42 -14.72
N GLU A 74 -9.20 -6.05 -13.69
CA GLU A 74 -7.89 -6.62 -13.41
C GLU A 74 -8.07 -7.97 -12.71
N SER A 75 -7.17 -8.90 -12.99
CA SER A 75 -7.17 -10.21 -12.31
C SER A 75 -6.73 -10.11 -10.85
N GLU A 76 -5.87 -9.16 -10.51
CA GLU A 76 -5.37 -8.94 -9.15
C GLU A 76 -4.89 -7.49 -8.98
N ALA A 77 -5.24 -6.88 -7.84
CA ALA A 77 -4.76 -5.59 -7.39
C ALA A 77 -4.49 -5.63 -5.88
N PHE A 78 -3.52 -4.84 -5.42
CA PHE A 78 -3.04 -4.93 -4.04
C PHE A 78 -3.34 -3.66 -3.26
N ILE A 79 -4.08 -3.80 -2.16
CA ILE A 79 -4.14 -2.77 -1.12
C ILE A 79 -2.88 -2.88 -0.26
N ILE A 80 -2.04 -1.85 -0.26
CA ILE A 80 -0.77 -1.85 0.49
C ILE A 80 -0.80 -0.91 1.71
N GLY A 81 -1.99 -0.43 2.06
CA GLY A 81 -2.28 0.32 3.28
C GLY A 81 -2.27 1.85 3.10
N GLY A 82 -2.14 2.64 4.17
CA GLY A 82 -2.00 2.24 5.56
C GLY A 82 -3.31 1.85 6.25
N GLY A 83 -3.35 1.92 7.58
CA GLY A 83 -4.46 1.42 8.42
C GLY A 83 -5.86 1.85 7.95
N ASN A 84 -6.05 3.13 7.62
CA ASN A 84 -7.36 3.62 7.16
C ASN A 84 -7.78 3.07 5.78
N ILE A 85 -6.82 2.80 4.88
CA ILE A 85 -7.14 2.15 3.59
C ILE A 85 -7.41 0.66 3.81
N TYR A 86 -6.63 0.00 4.67
CA TYR A 86 -6.90 -1.39 5.05
C TYR A 86 -8.31 -1.56 5.65
N GLU A 87 -8.69 -0.69 6.58
CA GLU A 87 -10.01 -0.71 7.22
C GLU A 87 -11.15 -0.57 6.20
N GLN A 88 -11.05 0.39 5.27
CA GLN A 88 -12.06 0.59 4.23
C GLN A 88 -12.11 -0.58 3.24
N ALA A 89 -10.96 -1.16 2.90
CA ALA A 89 -10.86 -2.19 1.87
C ALA A 89 -11.16 -3.60 2.40
N MET A 90 -11.10 -3.82 3.71
CA MET A 90 -11.29 -5.14 4.34
C MET A 90 -12.57 -5.87 3.89
N PRO A 91 -13.74 -5.20 3.75
CA PRO A 91 -14.97 -5.87 3.30
C PRO A 91 -14.94 -6.34 1.84
N PHE A 92 -13.99 -5.85 1.04
CA PHE A 92 -13.89 -6.11 -0.40
C PHE A 92 -12.71 -7.01 -0.76
N ALA A 93 -11.87 -7.39 0.22
CA ALA A 93 -10.65 -8.12 -0.04
C ALA A 93 -10.92 -9.63 -0.17
N ASP A 94 -10.47 -10.23 -1.29
CA ASP A 94 -10.55 -11.68 -1.49
C ASP A 94 -9.43 -12.44 -0.75
N ARG A 95 -8.29 -11.78 -0.52
CA ARG A 95 -7.09 -12.41 0.06
C ARG A 95 -6.27 -11.42 0.87
N ILE A 96 -5.65 -11.94 1.95
CA ILE A 96 -4.68 -11.19 2.76
C ILE A 96 -3.32 -11.88 2.71
N TYR A 97 -2.30 -11.16 2.24
CA TYR A 97 -0.90 -11.56 2.37
C TYR A 97 -0.36 -10.98 3.68
N LEU A 98 -0.28 -11.80 4.73
CA LEU A 98 0.09 -11.37 6.08
C LEU A 98 1.46 -11.91 6.50
N THR A 99 2.42 -11.01 6.70
CA THR A 99 3.68 -11.34 7.39
C THR A 99 3.52 -11.16 8.90
N LYS A 100 3.58 -12.27 9.65
CA LYS A 100 3.55 -12.25 11.11
C LYS A 100 4.98 -12.18 11.65
N ILE A 101 5.35 -11.03 12.21
CA ILE A 101 6.63 -10.84 12.91
C ILE A 101 6.44 -11.33 14.36
N ILE A 102 7.20 -12.35 14.74
CA ILE A 102 7.26 -12.84 16.12
C ILE A 102 8.61 -12.41 16.67
N ASP A 103 8.60 -11.42 17.56
CA ASP A 103 9.83 -10.89 18.17
C ASP A 103 9.63 -10.69 19.68
N ILE A 104 10.69 -10.89 20.45
CA ILE A 104 10.74 -10.63 21.88
C ILE A 104 11.43 -9.28 22.06
N PHE A 105 10.64 -8.26 22.35
CA PHE A 105 11.19 -6.96 22.72
C PHE A 105 11.94 -7.05 24.04
N ARG A 106 13.26 -6.94 24.00
CA ARG A 106 14.03 -6.47 25.16
C ARG A 106 14.01 -4.95 25.12
N ILE A 107 13.25 -4.35 26.03
CA ILE A 107 13.46 -2.96 26.40
C ILE A 107 14.83 -2.93 27.10
N ILE A 108 15.85 -2.47 26.38
CA ILE A 108 17.11 -2.06 27.00
C ILE A 108 16.86 -0.60 27.41
N ASN A 109 16.73 -0.38 28.72
CA ASN A 109 16.68 0.96 29.30
C ASN A 109 18.02 1.68 29.08
#